data_AF-A0A7V8WN56-F1
#
_entry.id   AF-A0A7V8WN56-F1
#
_cell.length_a   1.000
_cell.length_b   1.000
_cell.length_c   1.000
_cell.angle_alpha   90.00
_cell.angle_beta   90.00
_cell.angle_gamma   90.00
#
_symmetry.space_group_name_H-M   'P 1'
#
loop_
_entity.id
_entity.type
_entity.pdbx_description
1 polymer ?
#
loop_
_entity_poly.entity_id
_entity_poly.type
_entity_poly.pdbx_seq_one_letter_code
_entity_poly.pdbx_strand_id
1 'polypeptide(L)'
;MSKEPDPVHLCPEEAGGRRYFERKSLLPIDWMPTPDHYAVLKKDGGKLTVDNVRLAHRICNRVDYAIQTGKPHQRDLDRAGEFKRRWSSPRET
;
A
#
# COMPACT_ATOMS: atom_id res chain seq x y z
N MET A 1 -21.69 -32.86 -7.09
CA MET A 1 -21.25 -31.55 -6.55
C MET A 1 -21.01 -30.64 -7.73
N SER A 2 -21.98 -29.79 -8.05
CA SER A 2 -21.86 -28.84 -9.14
C SER A 2 -20.75 -27.85 -8.80
N LYS A 3 -19.71 -27.76 -9.64
CA LYS A 3 -18.71 -26.70 -9.49
C LYS A 3 -19.45 -25.37 -9.65
N GLU A 4 -19.32 -24.49 -8.66
CA GLU A 4 -19.70 -23.09 -8.85
C GLU A 4 -18.96 -22.56 -10.10
N PRO A 5 -19.64 -21.77 -10.95
CA PRO A 5 -19.00 -21.25 -12.14
C PRO A 5 -17.79 -20.40 -11.73
N ASP A 6 -16.66 -20.63 -12.38
CA ASP A 6 -15.47 -19.82 -12.16
C ASP A 6 -15.84 -18.33 -12.36
N PRO A 7 -15.37 -17.42 -11.48
CA PRO A 7 -15.61 -16.00 -11.62
C PRO A 7 -15.22 -15.54 -13.04
N VAL A 8 -16.09 -14.76 -13.68
CA VAL A 8 -15.80 -14.15 -14.98
C VAL A 8 -14.51 -13.33 -14.85
N HIS A 9 -13.46 -13.71 -15.57
CA HIS A 9 -12.24 -12.92 -15.68
C HIS A 9 -12.19 -12.25 -17.04
N LEU A 10 -11.78 -10.99 -17.04
CA LEU A 10 -11.63 -10.19 -18.25
C LEU A 10 -10.16 -10.09 -18.69
N CYS A 11 -9.27 -10.88 -18.07
CA CYS A 11 -7.84 -10.87 -18.38
C CYS A 11 -7.59 -11.44 -19.79
N PRO A 12 -7.00 -10.68 -20.72
CA PRO A 12 -6.69 -11.18 -22.05
C PRO A 12 -5.59 -12.24 -22.00
N GLU A 13 -5.80 -13.39 -22.65
CA GLU A 13 -4.81 -14.49 -22.66
C GLU A 13 -3.55 -14.09 -23.45
N GLU A 14 -3.70 -13.27 -24.51
CA GLU A 14 -2.60 -12.70 -25.29
C GLU A 14 -1.70 -11.76 -24.47
N ALA A 15 -2.22 -11.21 -23.38
CA ALA A 15 -1.47 -10.42 -22.41
C ALA A 15 -0.96 -11.27 -21.23
N GLY A 16 -1.04 -12.60 -21.30
CA GLY A 16 -0.57 -13.54 -20.26
C GLY A 16 -1.63 -13.95 -19.23
N GLY A 17 -2.90 -13.61 -19.48
CA GLY A 17 -4.07 -14.10 -18.73
C GLY A 17 -4.01 -13.77 -17.24
N ARG A 18 -4.64 -14.62 -16.42
CA ARG A 18 -4.76 -14.40 -14.95
C ARG A 18 -3.42 -14.40 -14.20
N ARG A 19 -2.32 -14.80 -14.86
CA ARG A 19 -0.98 -14.92 -14.25
C ARG A 19 -0.10 -13.71 -14.52
N TYR A 20 -0.51 -12.82 -15.42
CA TYR A 20 0.28 -11.66 -15.79
C TYR A 20 -0.13 -10.44 -14.97
N PHE A 21 0.86 -9.75 -14.40
CA PHE A 21 0.70 -8.49 -13.72
C PHE A 21 1.81 -7.55 -14.18
N GLU A 22 1.45 -6.31 -14.49
CA GLU A 22 2.45 -5.30 -14.83
C GLU A 22 3.46 -5.12 -13.69
N ARG A 23 4.73 -4.94 -14.07
CA ARG A 23 5.78 -4.65 -13.10
C ARG A 23 5.54 -3.25 -12.54
N LYS A 24 5.38 -3.14 -11.23
CA LYS A 24 5.32 -1.83 -10.55
C LYS A 24 6.60 -1.03 -10.86
N SER A 25 6.45 0.24 -11.24
CA SER A 25 7.58 1.15 -11.40
C SER A 25 8.33 1.32 -10.08
N LEU A 26 9.67 1.31 -10.16
CA LEU A 26 10.55 1.00 -9.02
C LEU A 26 10.78 2.14 -8.03
N LEU A 27 10.33 3.37 -8.30
CA LEU A 27 10.65 4.48 -7.42
C LEU A 27 9.72 4.47 -6.20
N PRO A 28 10.25 4.31 -4.98
CA PRO A 28 9.40 4.24 -3.82
C PRO A 28 8.91 5.63 -3.41
N ILE A 29 7.80 6.08 -4.00
CA ILE A 29 7.14 7.36 -3.71
C ILE A 29 6.40 7.25 -2.37
N ASP A 30 6.50 8.27 -1.52
CA ASP A 30 5.86 8.33 -0.19
C ASP A 30 4.36 8.07 -0.24
N TRP A 31 3.71 8.52 -1.31
CA TRP A 31 2.28 8.43 -1.53
C TRP A 31 1.86 7.24 -2.40
N MET A 32 2.76 6.30 -2.71
CA MET A 32 2.34 5.07 -3.39
C MET A 32 1.56 4.17 -2.43
N PRO A 33 0.53 3.45 -2.91
CA PRO A 33 -0.16 2.43 -2.13
C PRO A 33 0.73 1.20 -1.92
N THR A 34 0.89 0.80 -0.67
CA THR A 34 1.68 -0.36 -0.25
C THR A 34 0.89 -1.22 0.74
N PRO A 35 0.92 -2.56 0.62
CA PRO A 35 0.39 -3.42 1.65
C PRO A 35 1.26 -3.35 2.90
N ASP A 36 0.64 -3.38 4.07
CA ASP A 36 1.32 -3.41 5.37
C ASP A 36 0.61 -4.37 6.35
N HIS A 37 1.35 -4.83 7.36
CA HIS A 37 0.89 -5.84 8.31
C HIS A 37 0.02 -5.15 9.37
N TYR A 38 -1.25 -5.51 9.45
CA TYR A 38 -2.19 -4.94 10.42
C TYR A 38 -3.33 -5.91 10.68
N ALA A 39 -3.73 -6.20 11.93
CA ALA A 39 -3.28 -5.56 13.18
C ALA A 39 -2.00 -6.18 13.78
N VAL A 40 -1.59 -7.37 13.36
CA VAL A 40 -0.38 -8.04 13.86
C VAL A 40 0.81 -7.63 13.02
N LEU A 41 1.78 -6.95 13.63
CA LEU A 41 2.98 -6.49 12.94
C LEU A 41 3.87 -7.65 12.49
N LYS A 42 4.65 -7.41 11.43
CA LYS A 42 5.67 -8.37 10.95
C LYS A 42 6.65 -8.80 12.05
N LYS A 43 7.07 -7.86 12.91
CA LYS A 43 8.00 -8.13 14.01
C LYS A 43 7.43 -9.08 15.06
N ASP A 44 6.10 -9.15 15.15
CA ASP A 44 5.36 -9.97 16.11
C ASP A 44 4.83 -11.26 15.43
N GLY A 45 5.36 -11.61 14.25
CA GLY A 45 4.99 -12.82 13.51
C GLY A 45 3.86 -12.65 12.49
N GLY A 46 3.35 -11.43 12.32
CA GLY A 46 2.31 -11.13 11.33
C GLY A 46 2.74 -11.44 9.90
N LYS A 47 1.80 -11.94 9.10
CA LYS A 47 1.97 -12.24 7.66
C LYS A 47 1.01 -11.39 6.83
N LEU A 48 1.32 -11.16 5.56
CA LEU A 48 0.41 -10.50 4.62
C LEU A 48 -0.67 -11.48 4.16
N THR A 49 -1.66 -11.70 5.02
CA THR A 49 -2.86 -12.49 4.73
C THR A 49 -4.05 -11.56 4.60
N VAL A 50 -5.16 -12.03 4.01
CA VAL A 50 -6.37 -11.22 3.78
C VAL A 50 -6.94 -10.61 5.07
N ASP A 51 -6.71 -11.26 6.20
CA ASP A 51 -7.11 -10.89 7.55
C ASP A 51 -6.06 -10.06 8.31
N ASN A 52 -4.83 -9.95 7.79
CA ASN A 52 -3.73 -9.23 8.43
C ASN A 52 -3.00 -8.25 7.49
N VAL A 53 -3.72 -7.71 6.49
CA VAL A 53 -3.20 -6.72 5.55
C VAL A 53 -4.06 -5.46 5.54
N ARG A 54 -3.40 -4.30 5.56
CA ARG A 54 -4.02 -3.03 5.17
C ARG A 54 -3.34 -2.48 3.92
N LEU A 55 -4.10 -1.78 3.09
CA LEU A 55 -3.57 -1.00 1.97
C LEU A 55 -3.56 0.48 2.36
N ALA A 56 -2.38 1.08 2.42
CA ALA A 56 -2.22 2.50 2.71
C ALA A 56 -0.97 3.07 2.02
N HIS A 57 -0.79 4.38 2.09
CA HIS A 57 0.41 5.01 1.54
C HIS A 57 1.67 4.56 2.28
N ARG A 58 2.78 4.47 1.56
CA ARG A 58 4.09 4.10 2.13
C ARG A 58 4.47 4.96 3.34
N ILE A 59 4.25 6.29 3.27
CA ILE A 59 4.56 7.21 4.37
C ILE A 59 3.63 7.01 5.57
N CYS A 60 2.35 6.72 5.34
CA CYS A 60 1.39 6.42 6.40
C CYS A 60 1.80 5.13 7.15
N ASN A 61 2.15 4.07 6.41
CA ASN A 61 2.62 2.82 7.00
C ASN A 61 3.90 3.01 7.82
N ARG A 62 4.83 3.87 7.36
CA ARG A 62 6.05 4.22 8.11
C ARG A 62 5.76 4.92 9.42
N VAL A 63 4.92 5.96 9.39
CA VAL A 63 4.54 6.73 10.59
C VAL A 63 3.86 5.81 11.59
N ASP A 64 2.87 5.04 11.14
CA ASP A 64 2.12 4.15 12.02
C ASP A 64 3.00 3.06 12.65
N TYR A 65 3.88 2.40 11.86
CA TYR A 65 4.85 1.46 12.41
C TYR A 65 5.76 2.12 13.46
N ALA A 66 6.23 3.34 13.21
CA ALA A 66 7.08 4.05 14.14
C ALA A 66 6.34 4.42 15.44
N ILE A 67 5.07 4.83 15.36
CA ILE A 67 4.20 5.03 16.54
C ILE A 67 4.07 3.72 17.32
N GLN A 68 3.67 2.63 16.66
CA GLN A 68 3.48 1.32 17.31
C GLN A 68 4.77 0.73 17.92
N THR A 69 5.94 1.15 17.43
CA THR A 69 7.24 0.67 17.91
C THR A 69 8.02 1.67 18.76
N GLY A 70 7.43 2.83 19.07
CA GLY A 70 8.09 3.90 19.84
C GLY A 70 9.31 4.51 19.14
N LYS A 71 9.41 4.40 17.81
CA LYS A 71 10.50 4.98 17.02
C LYS A 71 10.23 6.45 16.71
N PRO A 72 11.30 7.28 16.58
CA PRO A 72 11.16 8.65 16.11
C PRO A 72 10.52 8.69 14.72
N HIS A 73 9.55 9.59 14.53
CA HIS A 73 8.77 9.69 13.29
C HIS A 73 8.48 11.13 12.84
N GLN A 74 9.01 12.14 13.54
CA GLN A 74 8.76 13.55 13.22
C GLN A 74 9.13 13.89 11.77
N ARG A 75 10.28 13.41 11.29
CA ARG A 75 10.71 13.63 9.89
C ARG A 75 9.70 13.10 8.87
N ASP A 76 9.06 11.97 9.14
CA ASP A 76 8.05 11.41 8.23
C ASP A 76 6.72 12.19 8.33
N LEU A 77 6.36 12.71 9.51
CA LEU A 77 5.25 13.65 9.67
C LEU A 77 5.50 14.96 8.91
N ASP A 78 6.72 15.50 8.97
CA ASP A 78 7.10 16.74 8.30
C ASP A 78 6.98 16.59 6.77
N ARG A 79 7.47 15.47 6.23
CA ARG A 79 7.35 15.13 4.80
C ARG A 79 5.88 14.98 4.37
N ALA A 80 5.06 14.32 5.20
CA ALA A 80 3.64 14.20 4.93
C ALA A 80 2.95 15.59 4.95
N GLY A 81 3.32 16.44 5.90
CA GLY A 81 2.84 17.81 6.03
C GLY A 81 3.24 18.71 4.87
N GLU A 82 4.47 18.61 4.37
CA GLU A 82 4.96 19.34 3.20
C GLU A 82 4.13 19.01 1.96
N PHE A 83 3.89 17.72 1.71
CA PHE A 83 3.05 17.31 0.59
C PHE A 83 1.62 17.84 0.74
N LYS A 84 1.03 17.75 1.95
CA LYS A 84 -0.31 18.29 2.21
C LYS A 84 -0.37 19.78 1.92
N ARG A 85 0.63 20.56 2.35
CA ARG A 85 0.75 21.99 2.04
C ARG A 85 0.82 22.22 0.54
N ARG A 86 1.75 21.55 -0.16
CA ARG A 86 1.91 21.66 -1.62
C ARG A 86 0.63 21.33 -2.39
N TRP A 87 -0.09 20.30 -1.96
CA TRP A 87 -1.35 19.89 -2.59
C TRP A 87 -2.50 20.86 -2.30
N SER A 88 -2.48 21.51 -1.14
CA SER A 88 -3.51 22.47 -0.73
C SER A 88 -3.25 23.89 -1.23
N SER A 89 -2.04 24.19 -1.73
CA SER A 89 -1.74 25.46 -2.39
C SER A 89 -2.58 25.61 -3.67
N PRO A 90 -3.12 26.81 -3.95
CA PRO A 90 -3.73 27.09 -5.24
C PRO A 90 -2.75 26.75 -6.35
N ARG A 91 -3.18 25.98 -7.35
CA ARG A 91 -2.41 25.86 -8.58
C ARG A 91 -2.49 27.21 -9.27
N GLU A 92 -1.37 27.91 -9.39
CA GLU A 92 -1.28 29.07 -10.28
C GLU A 92 -1.66 28.58 -11.68
N THR A 93 -2.75 29.15 -12.20
CA THR A 93 -3.31 28.88 -13.53
C THR A 93 -2.64 29.73 -14.57
#